data_AF-A0A7C9QVD5-F1
#
_entry.id   AF-A0A7C9QVD5-F1
#
_cell.length_a   1.000
_cell.length_b   1.000
_cell.length_c   1.000
_cell.angle_alpha   90.00
_cell.angle_beta   90.00
_cell.angle_gamma   90.00
#
_symmetry.space_group_name_H-M   'P 1'
#
loop_
_entity.id
_entity.type
_entity.pdbx_description
1 polymer ?
#
loop_
_entity_poly.entity_id
_entity_poly.type
_entity_poly.pdbx_seq_one_letter_code
_entity_poly.pdbx_strand_id
1 'polypeptide(L)'
;MDLAPDQTQLYEDLCTKLEQQQDQTQLIQFMAGIIASLLRRRGDAQFRDAVQNAFADGLAGRSWVAQRELAQEVIAMIIAKRPEVALAWQRVSGEEPHPLARRAVDLPASDDDLPEISLEPRPETPPPPADSFDAFMAAVLDDLAGSLTHRVALFKVPARRFPSPTYVHEQPFILHAEAFAGAARTFFRDVLLPLWREPLLMLHQRQPGVEAAVAVVGARADIWQLVTGRLERLARKAAGAGAKLAAARAGGADYQVVEVPVTRKRTLSVLGVSFSLGSTNETVKRKVPVKPPARPSSEEMLARDLENSWHDVAAAAGLDLPAAADLSLLHALLTFDAERLVGDLPGLLSLARDEQAEVEAILDGVVAAADGHPPLIADALAITLFAHGVNGGFGFEELVRLENRWPAGNHPYLATEIARRPRDLAFQVRDGLRRRLDRNNMGLAVIMLFEAWRVLSDGRHAAALEAARTVFSAFPIAFAGDADEAVFSDIGALLTKNLAASELDAAGTVEAIMRLYGGVVAANNARVN
;
A
#
# COMPACT_ATOMS: atom_id res chain seq x y z
N MET A 1 25.28 22.48 15.96
CA MET A 1 24.47 21.98 14.83
C MET A 1 25.27 22.28 13.59
N ASP A 2 25.67 21.28 12.83
CA ASP A 2 26.39 21.51 11.56
C ASP A 2 25.35 21.74 10.45
N LEU A 3 25.16 22.99 10.05
CA LEU A 3 24.28 23.39 8.96
C LEU A 3 25.06 23.34 7.62
N ALA A 4 24.38 22.95 6.54
CA ALA A 4 24.98 23.00 5.21
C ALA A 4 25.33 24.45 4.80
N PRO A 5 26.34 24.71 3.95
CA PRO A 5 26.81 26.07 3.64
C PRO A 5 25.68 27.01 3.17
N ASP A 6 24.73 26.48 2.40
CA ASP A 6 23.56 27.22 1.89
C ASP A 6 22.57 27.63 2.99
N GLN A 7 22.47 26.82 4.05
CA GLN A 7 21.64 27.09 5.21
C GLN A 7 22.33 28.05 6.18
N THR A 8 23.66 27.98 6.27
CA THR A 8 24.47 28.88 7.10
C THR A 8 24.33 30.32 6.61
N GLN A 9 24.33 30.56 5.30
CA GLN A 9 24.21 31.92 4.77
C GLN A 9 22.82 32.54 5.00
N LEU A 10 21.73 31.78 4.84
CA LEU A 10 20.38 32.23 5.20
C LEU A 10 20.24 32.49 6.71
N TYR A 11 20.87 31.63 7.52
CA TYR A 11 20.87 31.78 8.98
C TYR A 11 21.60 33.06 9.41
N GLU A 12 22.78 33.34 8.85
CA GLU A 12 23.57 34.55 9.13
C GLU A 12 22.84 35.83 8.70
N ASP A 13 22.19 35.84 7.54
CA ASP A 13 21.39 36.99 7.07
C ASP A 13 20.19 37.29 7.98
N LEU A 14 19.49 36.25 8.43
CA LEU A 14 18.36 36.41 9.34
C LEU A 14 18.81 36.81 10.74
N CYS A 15 19.96 36.28 11.21
CA CYS A 15 20.57 36.71 12.46
C CYS A 15 20.97 38.18 12.40
N THR A 16 21.60 38.64 11.31
CA THR A 16 21.99 40.06 11.15
C THR A 16 20.79 41.00 11.19
N LYS A 17 19.66 40.61 10.59
CA LYS A 17 18.40 41.38 10.65
C LYS A 17 17.72 41.32 12.02
N LEU A 18 17.88 40.21 12.73
CA LEU A 18 17.46 40.07 14.12
C LEU A 18 18.24 41.04 15.03
N GLU A 19 19.51 41.31 14.72
CA GLU A 19 20.32 42.21 15.53
C GLU A 19 19.86 43.67 15.49
N GLN A 20 19.18 44.04 14.41
CA GLN A 20 18.66 45.39 14.16
C GLN A 20 17.35 45.68 14.91
N GLN A 21 16.73 44.66 15.53
CA GLN A 21 15.52 44.85 16.32
C GLN A 21 15.85 45.47 17.68
N GLN A 22 15.07 46.47 18.10
CA GLN A 22 15.35 47.26 19.31
C GLN A 22 14.37 47.03 20.46
N ASP A 23 13.23 46.39 20.20
CA ASP A 23 12.18 46.13 21.19
C ASP A 23 11.49 44.76 20.99
N GLN A 24 10.92 44.22 22.06
CA GLN A 24 10.22 42.93 22.12
C GLN A 24 9.04 42.88 21.14
N THR A 25 8.34 44.00 20.95
CA THR A 25 7.22 44.07 19.99
C THR A 25 7.72 43.88 18.55
N GLN A 26 8.85 44.51 18.21
CA GLN A 26 9.47 44.38 16.88
C GLN A 26 10.04 42.97 16.67
N LEU A 27 10.63 42.38 17.71
CA LEU A 27 11.14 41.00 17.68
C LEU A 27 10.03 39.99 17.41
N ILE A 28 8.87 40.13 18.06
CA ILE A 28 7.71 39.25 17.85
C ILE A 28 7.16 39.39 16.43
N GLN A 29 7.02 40.61 15.92
CA GLN A 29 6.55 40.85 14.55
C GLN A 29 7.53 40.32 13.50
N PHE A 30 8.83 40.53 13.71
CA PHE A 30 9.89 40.02 12.85
C PHE A 30 9.89 38.49 12.81
N MET A 31 9.83 37.83 13.98
CA MET A 31 9.76 36.38 14.08
C MET A 31 8.46 35.82 13.49
N ALA A 32 7.32 36.48 13.69
CA ALA A 32 6.06 36.09 13.06
C ALA A 32 6.17 36.14 11.52
N GLY A 33 6.82 37.16 10.97
CA GLY A 33 7.10 37.30 9.54
C GLY A 33 8.06 36.22 9.00
N ILE A 34 9.12 35.91 9.73
CA ILE A 34 10.05 34.80 9.39
C ILE A 34 9.31 33.47 9.42
N ILE A 35 8.58 33.16 10.47
CA ILE A 35 7.88 31.87 10.61
C ILE A 35 6.80 31.74 9.51
N ALA A 36 6.06 32.81 9.22
CA ALA A 36 5.06 32.80 8.15
C ALA A 36 5.68 32.63 6.76
N SER A 37 6.87 33.21 6.54
CA SER A 37 7.58 33.11 5.26
C SER A 37 8.32 31.79 5.06
N LEU A 38 8.85 31.18 6.13
CA LEU A 38 9.55 29.90 6.07
C LEU A 38 8.58 28.70 6.06
N LEU A 39 7.37 28.84 6.63
CA LEU A 39 6.38 27.76 6.74
C LEU A 39 5.14 27.98 5.84
N ARG A 40 5.32 28.32 4.56
CA ARG A 40 4.24 28.79 3.65
C ARG A 40 3.15 27.77 3.25
N ARG A 41 3.25 26.48 3.61
CA ARG A 41 2.28 25.45 3.16
C ARG A 41 0.96 25.51 3.96
N ARG A 42 -0.17 25.24 3.29
CA ARG A 42 -1.54 25.24 3.90
C ARG A 42 -1.70 24.25 5.08
N GLY A 43 -0.92 23.18 5.13
CA GLY A 43 -0.93 22.19 6.22
C GLY A 43 -0.17 22.59 7.49
N ASP A 44 0.63 23.66 7.42
CA ASP A 44 1.49 24.07 8.54
C ASP A 44 0.85 25.14 9.42
N ALA A 45 -0.42 25.52 9.18
CA ALA A 45 -1.10 26.60 9.92
C ALA A 45 -1.15 26.32 11.43
N GLN A 46 -1.56 25.11 11.84
CA GLN A 46 -1.61 24.73 13.25
C GLN A 46 -0.22 24.64 13.90
N PHE A 47 0.80 24.23 13.14
CA PHE A 47 2.19 24.17 13.63
C PHE A 47 2.80 25.57 13.74
N ARG A 48 2.52 26.45 12.77
CA ARG A 48 2.89 27.87 12.79
C ARG A 48 2.30 28.56 14.01
N ASP A 49 1.00 28.38 14.24
CA ASP A 49 0.32 28.99 15.39
C ASP A 49 0.87 28.42 16.71
N ALA A 50 1.13 27.12 16.79
CA ALA A 50 1.74 26.50 17.97
C ALA A 50 3.15 27.03 18.25
N VAL A 51 4.00 27.18 17.22
CA VAL A 51 5.38 27.71 17.37
C VAL A 51 5.36 29.21 17.68
N GLN A 52 4.47 29.99 17.08
CA GLN A 52 4.33 31.43 17.35
C GLN A 52 3.81 31.67 18.78
N ASN A 53 2.82 30.90 19.23
CA ASN A 53 2.29 31.01 20.59
C ASN A 53 3.32 30.54 21.63
N ALA A 54 3.99 29.40 21.40
CA ALA A 54 5.04 28.91 22.28
C ALA A 54 6.25 29.86 22.34
N PHE A 55 6.58 30.53 21.23
CA PHE A 55 7.62 31.57 21.20
C PHE A 55 7.18 32.80 21.99
N ALA A 56 5.98 33.35 21.76
CA ALA A 56 5.46 34.51 22.47
C ALA A 56 5.36 34.27 24.00
N ASP A 57 4.84 33.11 24.40
CA ASP A 57 4.76 32.69 25.80
C ASP A 57 6.16 32.48 26.42
N GLY A 58 7.10 31.97 25.62
CA GLY A 58 8.48 31.72 26.03
C GLY A 58 9.31 32.99 26.27
N LEU A 59 8.89 34.15 25.73
CA LEU A 59 9.56 35.45 25.91
C LEU A 59 9.22 36.13 27.24
N ALA A 60 8.09 35.76 27.87
CA ALA A 60 7.61 36.41 29.09
C ALA A 60 8.59 36.22 30.26
N GLY A 61 9.05 37.33 30.84
CA GLY A 61 9.96 37.33 32.00
C GLY A 61 11.44 37.07 31.69
N ARG A 62 11.86 36.98 30.41
CA ARG A 62 13.27 36.84 30.01
C ARG A 62 13.93 38.20 29.77
N SER A 63 15.25 38.28 29.97
CA SER A 63 16.04 39.47 29.62
C SER A 63 16.14 39.62 28.09
N TRP A 64 16.37 40.84 27.60
CA TRP A 64 16.48 41.12 26.16
C TRP A 64 17.53 40.25 25.44
N VAL A 65 18.65 39.98 26.10
CA VAL A 65 19.71 39.10 25.57
C VAL A 65 19.17 37.66 25.40
N ALA A 66 18.51 37.13 26.43
CA ALA A 66 17.93 35.78 26.39
C ALA A 66 16.73 35.66 25.42
N GLN A 67 16.01 36.76 25.15
CA GLN A 67 14.96 36.81 24.14
C GLN A 67 15.54 36.71 22.71
N ARG A 68 16.70 37.34 22.47
CA ARG A 68 17.39 37.27 21.17
C ARG A 68 18.04 35.92 20.93
N GLU A 69 18.68 35.32 21.93
CA GLU A 69 19.24 33.97 21.84
C GLU A 69 18.17 32.93 21.52
N LEU A 70 17.01 33.01 22.18
CA LEU A 70 15.87 32.14 21.89
C LEU A 70 15.36 32.29 20.45
N ALA A 71 15.33 33.52 19.92
CA ALA A 71 14.92 33.76 18.54
C ALA A 71 15.93 33.16 17.53
N GLN A 72 17.24 33.25 17.80
CA GLN A 72 18.27 32.62 16.96
C GLN A 72 18.14 31.09 16.96
N GLU A 73 17.93 30.47 18.12
CA GLU A 73 17.72 29.03 18.24
C GLU A 73 16.48 28.56 17.47
N VAL A 74 15.39 29.33 17.53
CA VAL A 74 14.15 29.02 16.79
C VAL A 74 14.36 29.14 15.27
N ILE A 75 15.10 30.16 14.80
CA ILE A 75 15.46 30.29 13.38
C ILE A 75 16.32 29.11 12.92
N ALA A 76 17.36 28.74 13.68
CA ALA A 76 18.22 27.61 13.37
C ALA A 76 17.44 26.29 13.29
N MET A 77 16.54 26.07 14.25
CA MET A 77 15.70 24.87 14.31
C MET A 77 14.76 24.77 13.09
N ILE A 78 14.13 25.87 12.69
CA ILE A 78 13.20 25.90 11.54
C ILE A 78 13.95 25.62 10.24
N ILE A 79 15.12 26.23 10.03
CA ILE A 79 15.95 26.02 8.84
C ILE A 79 16.47 24.58 8.77
N ALA A 80 16.93 24.02 9.90
CA ALA A 80 17.40 22.64 9.97
C ALA A 80 16.30 21.61 9.63
N LYS A 81 15.04 21.92 9.93
CA LYS A 81 13.89 21.04 9.63
C LYS A 81 13.36 21.20 8.20
N ARG A 82 13.81 22.21 7.44
CA ARG A 82 13.30 22.57 6.10
C ARG A 82 14.43 23.04 5.16
N PRO A 83 15.37 22.15 4.76
CA PRO A 83 16.50 22.49 3.89
C PRO A 83 16.11 23.05 2.52
N GLU A 84 14.93 22.70 2.02
CA GLU A 84 14.40 23.14 0.72
C GLU A 84 14.14 24.65 0.62
N VAL A 85 13.93 25.32 1.77
CA VAL A 85 13.63 26.76 1.82
C VAL A 85 14.91 27.60 1.65
N ALA A 86 16.05 27.11 2.17
CA ALA A 86 17.35 27.73 1.97
C ALA A 86 17.75 27.75 0.48
N LEU A 87 17.48 26.64 -0.23
CA LEU A 87 17.70 26.53 -1.68
C LEU A 87 16.80 27.48 -2.49
N ALA A 88 15.56 27.70 -2.06
CA ALA A 88 14.64 28.65 -2.70
C ALA A 88 15.04 30.12 -2.46
N TRP A 89 15.62 30.43 -1.30
CA TRP A 89 16.08 31.78 -0.95
C TRP A 89 17.30 32.22 -1.76
N GLN A 90 18.25 31.31 -2.01
CA GLN A 90 19.42 31.59 -2.86
C GLN A 90 19.02 31.90 -4.31
N ARG A 91 17.99 31.20 -4.85
CA ARG A 91 17.45 31.48 -6.19
C ARG A 91 16.82 32.87 -6.32
N VAL A 92 16.33 33.44 -5.22
CA VAL A 92 15.71 34.78 -5.19
C VAL A 92 16.74 35.87 -4.90
N SER A 93 17.82 35.54 -4.18
CA SER A 93 18.86 36.50 -3.78
C SER A 93 19.99 36.66 -4.82
N GLY A 94 20.01 35.79 -5.85
CA GLY A 94 21.05 35.76 -6.89
C GLY A 94 20.72 36.48 -8.20
N GLU A 95 19.55 37.11 -8.36
CA GLU A 95 19.18 37.82 -9.59
C GLU A 95 18.81 39.29 -9.32
N GLU A 96 19.61 40.21 -9.88
CA GLU A 96 19.21 41.60 -10.08
C GLU A 96 18.14 41.72 -11.18
N PRO A 97 17.32 42.79 -11.16
CA PRO A 97 15.97 42.77 -11.71
C PRO A 97 15.96 43.06 -13.21
N HIS A 98 15.21 42.26 -13.97
CA HIS A 98 14.69 42.71 -15.26
C HIS A 98 13.17 42.54 -15.34
N PRO A 99 12.46 43.49 -15.99
CA PRO A 99 11.03 43.65 -15.85
C PRO A 99 10.27 42.89 -16.93
N LEU A 100 9.02 42.56 -16.60
CA LEU A 100 7.92 42.15 -17.48
C LEU A 100 8.07 40.79 -18.19
N ALA A 101 7.33 39.79 -17.69
CA ALA A 101 6.03 39.41 -18.25
C ALA A 101 5.61 38.01 -17.78
N ARG A 102 4.50 37.94 -17.00
CA ARG A 102 3.27 37.16 -17.33
C ARG A 102 2.38 37.00 -16.08
N ARG A 103 1.22 37.67 -16.15
CA ARG A 103 -0.08 37.33 -15.55
C ARG A 103 -0.07 36.63 -14.18
N ALA A 104 -0.12 37.44 -13.13
CA ALA A 104 -0.92 37.07 -11.96
C ALA A 104 -2.41 37.24 -12.36
N VAL A 105 -3.12 36.12 -12.40
CA VAL A 105 -4.57 36.13 -12.24
C VAL A 105 -4.81 36.08 -10.74
N ASP A 106 -5.46 37.11 -10.23
CA ASP A 106 -6.01 37.15 -8.88
C ASP A 106 -6.90 35.94 -8.64
N LEU A 107 -6.56 35.13 -7.64
CA LEU A 107 -7.48 34.17 -7.03
C LEU A 107 -7.80 34.71 -5.63
N PRO A 108 -9.04 35.16 -5.36
CA PRO A 108 -9.47 35.38 -3.99
C PRO A 108 -9.60 34.02 -3.28
N ALA A 109 -9.02 33.96 -2.09
CA ALA A 109 -9.42 33.00 -1.07
C ALA A 109 -10.69 33.54 -0.41
N SER A 110 -11.81 32.87 -0.66
CA SER A 110 -12.96 32.82 0.23
C SER A 110 -13.26 31.34 0.49
N ASP A 111 -12.89 30.87 1.68
CA ASP A 111 -13.75 29.94 2.40
C ASP A 111 -14.98 30.76 2.85
N ASP A 112 -16.14 30.12 2.88
CA ASP A 112 -17.51 30.69 2.93
C ASP A 112 -18.04 31.22 1.59
N ASP A 113 -18.39 30.27 0.71
CA ASP A 113 -19.64 30.28 -0.09
C ASP A 113 -19.66 29.03 -0.99
N LEU A 114 -20.02 27.88 -0.42
CA LEU A 114 -20.76 26.88 -1.19
C LEU A 114 -22.22 27.34 -1.17
N PRO A 115 -22.92 27.43 -2.32
CA PRO A 115 -24.28 27.93 -2.32
C PRO A 115 -25.15 27.02 -1.45
N GLU A 116 -25.79 27.63 -0.46
CA GLU A 116 -27.02 27.13 0.13
C GLU A 116 -27.93 26.66 -1.01
N ILE A 117 -28.51 25.46 -0.83
CA ILE A 117 -29.54 24.92 -1.69
C ILE A 117 -30.73 25.91 -1.68
N SER A 118 -30.74 26.85 -2.63
CA SER A 118 -31.91 27.68 -2.91
C SER A 118 -32.84 26.91 -3.84
N LEU A 119 -33.97 26.49 -3.28
CA LEU A 119 -35.15 26.02 -4.00
C LEU A 119 -35.86 27.23 -4.64
N GLU A 120 -35.40 27.69 -5.80
CA GLU A 120 -36.22 28.50 -6.70
C GLU A 120 -36.12 28.01 -8.15
N PRO A 121 -37.22 28.03 -8.92
CA PRO A 121 -37.33 27.32 -10.19
C PRO A 121 -36.61 28.09 -11.30
N ARG A 122 -35.67 27.43 -11.99
CA ARG A 122 -35.10 27.92 -13.25
C ARG A 122 -36.01 27.53 -14.43
N PRO A 123 -36.06 28.36 -15.50
CA PRO A 123 -36.93 28.14 -16.62
C PRO A 123 -36.53 26.86 -17.36
N GLU A 124 -37.56 26.11 -17.77
CA GLU A 124 -37.48 24.81 -18.44
C GLU A 124 -36.73 24.94 -19.79
N THR A 125 -35.42 24.71 -19.79
CA THR A 125 -34.79 24.12 -20.97
C THR A 125 -35.19 22.64 -21.00
N PRO A 126 -35.70 22.12 -22.13
CA PRO A 126 -36.16 20.75 -22.18
C PRO A 126 -35.01 19.82 -21.77
N PRO A 127 -35.25 18.89 -20.82
CA PRO A 127 -34.25 17.89 -20.48
C PRO A 127 -33.85 17.15 -21.76
N PRO A 128 -32.55 16.95 -22.02
CA PRO A 128 -32.16 16.04 -23.09
C PRO A 128 -32.82 14.68 -22.79
N PRO A 129 -33.30 13.95 -23.81
CA PRO A 129 -34.00 12.68 -23.59
C PRO A 129 -33.14 11.78 -22.69
N ALA A 130 -33.76 11.09 -21.73
CA ALA A 130 -33.09 10.22 -20.76
C ALA A 130 -32.12 9.24 -21.46
N ASP A 131 -32.45 8.83 -22.69
CA ASP A 131 -31.65 8.01 -23.59
C ASP A 131 -30.23 8.56 -23.85
N SER A 132 -30.03 9.89 -23.78
CA SER A 132 -28.72 10.52 -24.05
C SER A 132 -27.73 10.41 -22.90
N PHE A 133 -28.20 10.44 -21.65
CA PHE A 133 -27.31 10.37 -20.49
C PHE A 133 -27.01 8.92 -20.11
N ASP A 134 -27.96 8.00 -20.26
CA ASP A 134 -27.67 6.58 -20.04
C ASP A 134 -26.71 6.05 -21.11
N ALA A 135 -26.78 6.55 -22.36
CA ALA A 135 -25.76 6.30 -23.38
C ALA A 135 -24.38 6.88 -23.00
N PHE A 136 -24.34 8.09 -22.40
CA PHE A 136 -23.11 8.67 -21.86
C PHE A 136 -22.52 7.81 -20.73
N MET A 137 -23.34 7.36 -19.78
CA MET A 137 -22.91 6.48 -18.68
C MET A 137 -22.37 5.14 -19.20
N ALA A 138 -23.01 4.56 -20.22
CA ALA A 138 -22.50 3.36 -20.89
C ALA A 138 -21.13 3.60 -21.56
N ALA A 139 -20.97 4.75 -22.25
CA ALA A 139 -19.70 5.11 -22.87
C ALA A 139 -18.59 5.37 -21.82
N VAL A 140 -18.90 5.98 -20.67
CA VAL A 140 -17.97 6.12 -19.54
C VAL A 140 -17.54 4.76 -19.01
N LEU A 141 -18.50 3.84 -18.81
CA LEU A 141 -18.20 2.49 -18.37
C LEU A 141 -17.31 1.76 -19.37
N ASP A 142 -17.57 1.88 -20.67
CA ASP A 142 -16.81 1.20 -21.70
C ASP A 142 -15.37 1.75 -21.81
N ASP A 143 -15.16 3.07 -21.68
CA ASP A 143 -13.81 3.66 -21.65
C ASP A 143 -13.03 3.21 -20.39
N LEU A 144 -13.69 3.18 -19.22
CA LEU A 144 -13.08 2.71 -17.97
C LEU A 144 -12.73 1.22 -18.04
N ALA A 145 -13.68 0.39 -18.47
CA ALA A 145 -13.50 -1.05 -18.58
C ALA A 145 -12.47 -1.43 -19.65
N GLY A 146 -12.48 -0.72 -20.79
CA GLY A 146 -11.47 -0.87 -21.84
C GLY A 146 -10.07 -0.51 -21.34
N SER A 147 -9.95 0.59 -20.61
CA SER A 147 -8.69 1.01 -19.99
C SER A 147 -8.17 0.00 -18.96
N LEU A 148 -9.04 -0.49 -18.07
CA LEU A 148 -8.69 -1.54 -17.10
C LEU A 148 -8.27 -2.83 -17.80
N THR A 149 -9.01 -3.27 -18.81
CA THR A 149 -8.68 -4.48 -19.58
C THR A 149 -7.31 -4.37 -20.23
N HIS A 150 -6.99 -3.23 -20.83
CA HIS A 150 -5.69 -2.98 -21.43
C HIS A 150 -4.56 -2.98 -20.39
N ARG A 151 -4.77 -2.33 -19.25
CA ARG A 151 -3.78 -2.23 -18.17
C ARG A 151 -3.53 -3.56 -17.46
N VAL A 152 -4.59 -4.33 -17.20
CA VAL A 152 -4.47 -5.70 -16.66
C VAL A 152 -3.78 -6.62 -17.66
N ALA A 153 -3.97 -6.40 -18.97
CA ALA A 153 -3.30 -7.19 -20.00
C ALA A 153 -1.77 -7.09 -19.97
N LEU A 154 -1.20 -6.02 -19.40
CA LEU A 154 0.25 -5.87 -19.21
C LEU A 154 0.85 -6.89 -18.25
N PHE A 155 0.04 -7.40 -17.31
CA PHE A 155 0.45 -8.41 -16.34
C PHE A 155 0.07 -9.83 -16.76
N LYS A 156 -0.44 -10.02 -17.98
CA LYS A 156 -0.82 -11.38 -18.42
C LYS A 156 0.41 -12.27 -18.49
N VAL A 157 0.30 -13.43 -17.87
CA VAL A 157 1.33 -14.46 -17.88
C VAL A 157 1.00 -15.55 -18.89
N PRO A 158 2.01 -16.16 -19.54
CA PRO A 158 1.78 -17.32 -20.38
C PRO A 158 1.16 -18.45 -19.53
N ALA A 159 0.41 -19.33 -20.18
CA ALA A 159 -0.07 -20.54 -19.53
C ALA A 159 1.12 -21.28 -18.89
N ARG A 160 0.96 -21.67 -17.62
CA ARG A 160 2.02 -22.37 -16.87
C ARG A 160 2.52 -23.57 -17.69
N ARG A 161 3.85 -23.80 -17.74
CA ARG A 161 4.49 -24.92 -18.46
C ARG A 161 3.96 -26.31 -18.06
N PHE A 162 3.24 -26.40 -16.95
CA PHE A 162 2.37 -27.52 -16.63
C PHE A 162 0.94 -27.25 -17.12
N PRO A 163 0.57 -27.75 -18.32
CA PRO A 163 -0.81 -27.78 -18.72
C PRO A 163 -1.52 -28.88 -17.92
N SER A 164 -2.32 -28.48 -16.95
CA SER A 164 -3.57 -29.19 -16.77
C SER A 164 -4.67 -28.14 -16.63
N PRO A 165 -5.58 -27.99 -17.62
CA PRO A 165 -6.68 -27.03 -17.56
C PRO A 165 -7.68 -27.27 -16.41
N THR A 166 -7.39 -28.24 -15.54
CA THR A 166 -8.17 -28.59 -14.36
C THR A 166 -7.38 -28.38 -13.06
N TYR A 167 -6.22 -27.71 -13.09
CA TYR A 167 -5.32 -27.68 -11.93
C TYR A 167 -4.90 -26.27 -11.49
N VAL A 168 -5.77 -25.68 -10.69
CA VAL A 168 -5.56 -24.46 -9.89
C VAL A 168 -6.42 -24.67 -8.63
N HIS A 169 -5.87 -25.29 -7.57
CA HIS A 169 -6.61 -25.42 -6.29
C HIS A 169 -6.94 -24.07 -5.68
N GLU A 170 -6.17 -23.06 -6.06
CA GLU A 170 -6.17 -21.72 -5.52
C GLU A 170 -5.95 -20.78 -6.71
N GLN A 171 -6.94 -19.94 -7.01
CA GLN A 171 -7.04 -19.04 -8.17
C GLN A 171 -5.69 -18.38 -8.52
N PRO A 172 -5.29 -18.20 -9.80
CA PRO A 172 -4.08 -17.45 -10.11
C PRO A 172 -4.09 -16.06 -9.47
N PHE A 173 -2.91 -15.45 -9.29
CA PHE A 173 -2.80 -14.05 -8.87
C PHE A 173 -3.85 -13.23 -9.62
N ILE A 174 -4.62 -12.44 -8.88
CA ILE A 174 -5.92 -11.91 -9.31
C ILE A 174 -5.85 -11.14 -10.63
N LEU A 175 -4.75 -10.44 -10.93
CA LEU A 175 -4.57 -9.70 -12.19
C LEU A 175 -4.29 -10.62 -13.39
N HIS A 176 -3.90 -11.87 -13.16
CA HIS A 176 -3.76 -12.88 -14.20
C HIS A 176 -5.10 -13.58 -14.51
N ALA A 177 -6.11 -13.43 -13.65
CA ALA A 177 -7.41 -14.07 -13.84
C ALA A 177 -8.21 -13.32 -14.92
N GLU A 178 -8.69 -14.05 -15.93
CA GLU A 178 -9.48 -13.48 -17.02
C GLU A 178 -10.77 -12.80 -16.53
N ALA A 179 -11.36 -13.33 -15.45
CA ALA A 179 -12.58 -12.80 -14.86
C ALA A 179 -12.39 -11.49 -14.07
N PHE A 180 -11.14 -11.08 -13.75
CA PHE A 180 -10.90 -9.86 -12.95
C PHE A 180 -11.41 -8.59 -13.64
N ALA A 181 -11.09 -8.39 -14.92
CA ALA A 181 -11.57 -7.22 -15.66
C ALA A 181 -13.11 -7.19 -15.78
N GLY A 182 -13.73 -8.37 -15.90
CA GLY A 182 -15.19 -8.50 -15.92
C GLY A 182 -15.83 -8.17 -14.57
N ALA A 183 -15.25 -8.64 -13.47
CA ALA A 183 -15.69 -8.30 -12.12
C ALA A 183 -15.54 -6.80 -11.85
N ALA A 184 -14.40 -6.20 -12.21
CA ALA A 184 -14.17 -4.76 -12.07
C ALA A 184 -15.20 -3.96 -12.88
N ARG A 185 -15.46 -4.32 -14.15
CA ARG A 185 -16.50 -3.70 -14.98
C ARG A 185 -17.88 -3.76 -14.32
N THR A 186 -18.24 -4.92 -13.77
CA THR A 186 -19.52 -5.14 -13.07
C THR A 186 -19.62 -4.24 -11.85
N PHE A 187 -18.56 -4.16 -11.04
CA PHE A 187 -18.50 -3.30 -9.87
C PHE A 187 -18.60 -1.81 -10.23
N PHE A 188 -17.91 -1.35 -11.28
CA PHE A 188 -18.06 0.02 -11.76
C PHE A 188 -19.49 0.32 -12.20
N ARG A 189 -20.10 -0.57 -13.00
CA ARG A 189 -21.45 -0.39 -13.53
C ARG A 189 -22.51 -0.37 -12.44
N ASP A 190 -22.49 -1.35 -11.54
CA ASP A 190 -23.61 -1.64 -10.65
C ASP A 190 -23.48 -0.95 -9.28
N VAL A 191 -22.26 -0.59 -8.89
CA VAL A 191 -21.98 -0.04 -7.55
C VAL A 191 -21.45 1.39 -7.63
N LEU A 192 -20.36 1.64 -8.34
CA LEU A 192 -19.66 2.93 -8.26
C LEU A 192 -20.28 4.04 -9.10
N LEU A 193 -20.53 3.79 -10.38
CA LEU A 193 -21.07 4.78 -11.31
C LEU A 193 -22.45 5.32 -10.88
N PRO A 194 -23.38 4.53 -10.32
CA PRO A 194 -24.64 5.04 -9.76
C PRO A 194 -24.42 6.06 -8.64
N LEU A 195 -23.42 5.86 -7.78
CA LEU A 195 -23.10 6.80 -6.69
C LEU A 195 -22.50 8.12 -7.19
N TRP A 196 -22.03 8.14 -8.44
CA TRP A 196 -21.35 9.29 -9.06
C TRP A 196 -22.16 9.90 -10.20
N ARG A 197 -23.46 9.54 -10.31
CA ARG A 197 -24.37 9.98 -11.36
C ARG A 197 -24.43 11.51 -11.48
N GLU A 198 -24.62 12.22 -10.39
CA GLU A 198 -24.81 13.68 -10.36
C GLU A 198 -23.56 14.43 -10.88
N PRO A 199 -22.34 14.16 -10.38
CA PRO A 199 -21.12 14.73 -10.97
C PRO A 199 -20.94 14.42 -12.46
N LEU A 200 -21.24 13.18 -12.88
CA LEU A 200 -21.13 12.77 -14.28
C LEU A 200 -22.19 13.46 -15.15
N LEU A 201 -23.38 13.70 -14.62
CA LEU A 201 -24.43 14.45 -15.28
C LEU A 201 -24.02 15.91 -15.52
N MET A 202 -23.36 16.54 -14.54
CA MET A 202 -22.82 17.89 -14.72
C MET A 202 -21.75 17.95 -15.82
N LEU A 203 -20.93 16.90 -15.97
CA LEU A 203 -19.95 16.82 -17.07
C LEU A 203 -20.65 16.61 -18.42
N HIS A 204 -21.65 15.74 -18.48
CA HIS A 204 -22.47 15.52 -19.68
C HIS A 204 -23.17 16.81 -20.15
N GLN A 205 -23.74 17.56 -19.22
CA GLN A 205 -24.43 18.83 -19.51
C GLN A 205 -23.52 19.93 -20.07
N ARG A 206 -22.19 19.83 -19.88
CA ARG A 206 -21.21 20.74 -20.50
C ARG A 206 -20.93 20.43 -21.98
N GLN A 207 -21.40 19.27 -22.46
CA GLN A 207 -21.24 18.80 -23.84
C GLN A 207 -22.61 18.57 -24.52
N PRO A 208 -23.49 19.58 -24.58
CA PRO A 208 -24.86 19.38 -25.08
C PRO A 208 -24.87 19.04 -26.58
N GLY A 209 -25.67 18.04 -26.96
CA GLY A 209 -25.88 17.66 -28.35
C GLY A 209 -24.72 16.91 -29.02
N VAL A 210 -23.69 16.55 -28.25
CA VAL A 210 -22.58 15.71 -28.72
C VAL A 210 -22.93 14.23 -28.51
N GLU A 211 -22.55 13.38 -29.47
CA GLU A 211 -22.70 11.93 -29.33
C GLU A 211 -21.93 11.44 -28.09
N ALA A 212 -22.53 10.53 -27.32
CA ALA A 212 -22.02 10.06 -26.03
C ALA A 212 -20.54 9.66 -26.07
N ALA A 213 -20.10 8.87 -27.07
CA ALA A 213 -18.71 8.44 -27.20
C ALA A 213 -17.75 9.63 -27.41
N VAL A 214 -18.14 10.60 -28.23
CA VAL A 214 -17.34 11.81 -28.51
C VAL A 214 -17.30 12.73 -27.28
N ALA A 215 -18.42 12.85 -26.57
CA ALA A 215 -18.51 13.63 -25.33
C ALA A 215 -17.60 13.06 -24.24
N VAL A 216 -17.55 11.73 -24.10
CA VAL A 216 -16.63 11.05 -23.17
C VAL A 216 -15.17 11.32 -23.54
N VAL A 217 -14.79 11.22 -24.81
CA VAL A 217 -13.43 11.55 -25.25
C VAL A 217 -13.06 13.00 -24.92
N GLY A 218 -13.97 13.94 -25.19
CA GLY A 218 -13.77 15.36 -24.89
C GLY A 218 -13.68 15.69 -23.39
N ALA A 219 -14.40 14.95 -22.55
CA ALA A 219 -14.41 15.12 -21.10
C ALA A 219 -13.52 14.10 -20.35
N ARG A 220 -12.71 13.31 -21.07
CA ARG A 220 -12.01 12.15 -20.51
C ARG A 220 -11.15 12.49 -19.31
N ALA A 221 -10.40 13.60 -19.38
CA ALA A 221 -9.54 14.05 -18.30
C ALA A 221 -10.34 14.33 -17.01
N ASP A 222 -11.45 15.05 -17.12
CA ASP A 222 -12.33 15.38 -15.99
C ASP A 222 -13.00 14.13 -15.40
N ILE A 223 -13.45 13.21 -16.26
CA ILE A 223 -14.04 11.93 -15.87
C ILE A 223 -13.00 11.09 -15.11
N TRP A 224 -11.78 10.99 -15.64
CA TRP A 224 -10.69 10.26 -14.99
C TRP A 224 -10.35 10.87 -13.64
N GLN A 225 -10.21 12.19 -13.57
CA GLN A 225 -9.89 12.88 -12.32
C GLN A 225 -10.99 12.67 -11.27
N LEU A 226 -12.27 12.73 -11.68
CA LEU A 226 -13.40 12.45 -10.79
C LEU A 226 -13.36 11.02 -10.26
N VAL A 227 -13.22 10.03 -11.15
CA VAL A 227 -13.25 8.60 -10.80
C VAL A 227 -12.09 8.24 -9.89
N THR A 228 -10.86 8.57 -10.30
CA THR A 228 -9.64 8.27 -9.54
C THR A 228 -9.63 9.00 -8.19
N GLY A 229 -9.96 10.30 -8.16
CA GLY A 229 -10.03 11.08 -6.92
C GLY A 229 -11.15 10.65 -5.96
N ARG A 230 -12.22 10.03 -6.45
CA ARG A 230 -13.25 9.42 -5.57
C ARG A 230 -12.81 8.05 -5.06
N LEU A 231 -12.23 7.19 -5.91
CA LEU A 231 -11.66 5.90 -5.50
C LEU A 231 -10.59 6.07 -4.44
N GLU A 232 -9.65 7.00 -4.62
CA GLU A 232 -8.58 7.26 -3.65
C GLU A 232 -9.13 7.68 -2.28
N ARG A 233 -10.20 8.49 -2.25
CA ARG A 233 -10.86 8.89 -1.01
C ARG A 233 -11.61 7.73 -0.35
N LEU A 234 -12.29 6.90 -1.13
CA LEU A 234 -12.96 5.70 -0.61
C LEU A 234 -11.95 4.71 -0.03
N ALA A 235 -10.86 4.43 -0.75
CA ALA A 235 -9.78 3.56 -0.29
C ALA A 235 -9.20 4.03 1.07
N ARG A 236 -8.86 5.31 1.20
CA ARG A 236 -8.37 5.89 2.46
C ARG A 236 -9.37 5.76 3.61
N LYS A 237 -10.66 6.00 3.35
CA LYS A 237 -11.73 5.87 4.34
C LYS A 237 -11.96 4.43 4.78
N ALA A 238 -11.92 3.47 3.84
CA ALA A 238 -12.08 2.05 4.13
C ALA A 238 -10.90 1.50 4.96
N ALA A 239 -9.67 1.89 4.62
CA ALA A 239 -8.48 1.59 5.41
C ALA A 239 -8.56 2.19 6.83
N GLY A 240 -9.02 3.45 6.94
CA GLY A 240 -9.27 4.11 8.22
C GLY A 240 -10.31 3.38 9.08
N ALA A 241 -11.44 2.95 8.50
CA ALA A 241 -12.42 2.09 9.18
C ALA A 241 -11.79 0.79 9.66
N GLY A 242 -11.06 0.09 8.78
CA GLY A 242 -10.40 -1.18 9.09
C GLY A 242 -9.45 -1.06 10.28
N ALA A 243 -8.61 -0.03 10.30
CA ALA A 243 -7.69 0.24 11.41
C ALA A 243 -8.42 0.52 12.73
N LYS A 244 -9.49 1.32 12.69
CA LYS A 244 -10.31 1.63 13.89
C LYS A 244 -11.03 0.39 14.43
N LEU A 245 -11.57 -0.45 13.55
CA LEU A 245 -12.23 -1.71 13.91
C LEU A 245 -11.22 -2.72 14.47
N ALA A 246 -10.03 -2.83 13.89
CA ALA A 246 -8.96 -3.69 14.40
C ALA A 246 -8.51 -3.23 15.80
N ALA A 247 -8.32 -1.91 16.00
CA ALA A 247 -7.99 -1.34 17.31
C ALA A 247 -9.10 -1.58 18.35
N ALA A 248 -10.37 -1.51 17.95
CA ALA A 248 -11.50 -1.83 18.82
C ALA A 248 -11.55 -3.32 19.22
N ARG A 249 -11.24 -4.23 18.29
CA ARG A 249 -11.18 -5.68 18.53
C ARG A 249 -9.99 -6.10 19.40
N ALA A 250 -8.86 -5.39 19.28
CA ALA A 250 -7.66 -5.68 20.06
C ALA A 250 -7.83 -5.42 21.56
N GLY A 251 -8.91 -4.76 22.01
CA GLY A 251 -9.24 -4.63 23.43
C GLY A 251 -8.10 -4.00 24.22
N GLY A 252 -7.72 -2.76 23.88
CA GLY A 252 -6.71 -2.03 24.64
C GLY A 252 -7.16 -1.80 26.08
N ALA A 253 -6.24 -1.98 27.04
CA ALA A 253 -6.50 -1.64 28.43
C ALA A 253 -6.87 -0.14 28.54
N ASP A 254 -7.86 0.19 29.38
CA ASP A 254 -8.33 1.57 29.60
C ASP A 254 -7.21 2.53 30.07
N TYR A 255 -6.05 1.99 30.47
CA TYR A 255 -4.90 2.74 30.96
C TYR A 255 -3.58 2.19 30.43
N GLN A 256 -2.68 3.07 30.01
CA GLN A 256 -1.28 2.78 29.71
C GLN A 256 -0.42 3.20 30.90
N VAL A 257 0.44 2.30 31.39
CA VAL A 257 1.40 2.63 32.45
C VAL A 257 2.59 3.33 31.81
N VAL A 258 2.71 4.64 32.00
CA VAL A 258 3.82 5.45 31.52
C VAL A 258 4.72 5.79 32.70
N GLU A 259 6.03 5.62 32.54
CA GLU A 259 7.02 6.09 33.51
C GLU A 259 7.21 7.60 33.32
N VAL A 260 6.71 8.38 34.29
CA VAL A 260 6.83 9.84 34.27
C VAL A 260 7.88 10.26 35.29
N PRO A 261 8.89 11.06 34.91
CA PRO A 261 9.81 11.64 35.87
C PRO A 261 9.07 12.66 36.75
N VAL A 262 9.03 12.42 38.05
CA VAL A 262 8.40 13.30 39.04
C VAL A 262 9.46 13.82 40.00
N THR A 263 9.51 15.14 40.16
CA THR A 263 10.40 15.82 41.09
C THR A 263 9.73 15.92 42.46
N ARG A 264 10.12 15.07 43.42
CA ARG A 264 9.61 15.12 44.80
C ARG A 264 10.50 15.98 45.68
N LYS A 265 9.89 16.83 46.52
CA LYS A 265 10.63 17.62 47.53
C LYS A 265 11.04 16.70 48.67
N ARG A 266 12.35 16.68 48.96
CA ARG A 266 12.94 15.89 50.03
C ARG A 266 12.67 16.61 51.35
N THR A 267 11.73 16.10 52.12
CA THR A 267 11.35 16.67 53.43
C THR A 267 11.92 15.79 54.53
N LEU A 268 12.58 16.41 55.50
CA LEU A 268 13.11 15.73 56.68
C LEU A 268 12.51 16.43 57.90
N SER A 269 11.79 15.66 58.71
CA SER A 269 11.13 16.17 59.91
C SER A 269 11.98 15.81 61.12
N VAL A 270 12.41 16.82 61.86
CA VAL A 270 13.12 16.64 63.13
C VAL A 270 12.40 17.46 64.19
N LEU A 271 11.97 16.80 65.27
CA LEU A 271 11.29 17.41 66.42
C LEU A 271 10.07 18.29 66.03
N GLY A 272 9.27 17.82 65.06
CA GLY A 272 8.01 18.46 64.68
C GLY A 272 8.13 19.62 63.70
N VAL A 273 9.34 19.99 63.27
CA VAL A 273 9.57 21.00 62.22
C VAL A 273 10.08 20.32 60.95
N SER A 274 9.41 20.58 59.83
CA SER A 274 9.72 19.96 58.54
C SER A 274 10.63 20.86 57.71
N PHE A 275 11.82 20.36 57.35
CA PHE A 275 12.79 21.07 56.52
C PHE A 275 12.77 20.53 55.09
N SER A 276 12.66 21.41 54.10
CA SER A 276 12.74 21.07 52.67
C SER A 276 14.20 21.13 52.21
N LEU A 277 14.83 19.97 52.02
CA LEU A 277 16.25 19.80 51.68
C LEU A 277 16.54 19.76 50.16
N GLY A 278 15.62 20.29 49.34
CA GLY A 278 15.72 20.29 47.88
C GLY A 278 14.78 19.26 47.22
N SER A 279 15.00 18.93 45.95
CA SER A 279 14.14 18.01 45.20
C SER A 279 14.92 16.89 44.49
N THR A 280 14.39 15.67 44.52
CA THR A 280 14.93 14.50 43.82
C THR A 280 14.00 14.12 42.66
N ASN A 281 14.59 13.81 41.50
CA ASN A 281 13.86 13.33 40.32
C ASN A 281 13.76 11.80 40.40
N GLU A 282 12.56 11.27 40.56
CA GLU A 282 12.29 9.83 40.57
C GLU A 282 11.35 9.48 39.41
N THR A 283 11.55 8.35 38.74
CA THR A 283 10.62 7.84 37.73
C THR A 283 9.50 7.07 38.39
N VAL A 284 8.26 7.56 38.26
CA VAL A 284 7.09 6.92 38.84
C VAL A 284 6.20 6.38 37.72
N LYS A 285 5.85 5.09 37.81
CA LYS A 285 4.86 4.44 36.94
C LYS A 285 3.48 5.03 37.21
N ARG A 286 2.94 5.82 36.27
CA ARG A 286 1.57 6.36 36.31
C ARG A 286 0.69 5.68 35.28
N LYS A 287 -0.52 5.29 35.70
CA LYS A 287 -1.59 4.86 34.79
C LYS A 287 -2.20 6.10 34.14
N VAL A 288 -2.02 6.25 32.83
CA VAL A 288 -2.62 7.31 32.02
C VAL A 288 -3.80 6.71 31.25
N PRO A 289 -5.01 7.29 31.33
CA PRO A 289 -6.15 6.77 30.57
C PRO A 289 -5.87 6.85 29.06
N VAL A 290 -6.04 5.73 28.37
CA VAL A 290 -5.92 5.68 26.90
C VAL A 290 -7.26 6.11 26.33
N LYS A 291 -7.25 7.08 25.39
CA LYS A 291 -8.47 7.51 24.72
C LYS A 291 -9.12 6.30 24.04
N PRO A 292 -10.44 6.06 24.21
CA PRO A 292 -11.09 4.91 23.59
C PRO A 292 -10.84 4.91 22.08
N PRO A 293 -10.68 3.73 21.45
CA PRO A 293 -10.45 3.64 20.01
C PRO A 293 -11.56 4.40 19.30
N ALA A 294 -11.16 5.36 18.46
CA ALA A 294 -12.11 6.21 17.75
C ALA A 294 -13.04 5.31 16.92
N ARG A 295 -14.36 5.47 17.10
CA ARG A 295 -15.32 4.73 16.28
C ARG A 295 -15.21 5.19 14.81
N PRO A 296 -15.37 4.29 13.84
CA PRO A 296 -15.47 4.68 12.44
C PRO A 296 -16.61 5.67 12.23
N SER A 297 -16.43 6.65 11.35
CA SER A 297 -17.50 7.56 10.93
C SER A 297 -18.49 6.84 10.00
N SER A 298 -19.65 7.43 9.76
CA SER A 298 -20.64 6.90 8.81
C SER A 298 -20.06 6.76 7.40
N GLU A 299 -19.26 7.73 6.96
CA GLU A 299 -18.61 7.70 5.65
C GLU A 299 -17.51 6.64 5.55
N GLU A 300 -16.79 6.38 6.64
CA GLU A 300 -15.78 5.31 6.71
C GLU A 300 -16.42 3.92 6.71
N MET A 301 -17.56 3.76 7.40
CA MET A 301 -18.36 2.54 7.33
C MET A 301 -18.91 2.31 5.93
N LEU A 302 -19.48 3.33 5.29
CA LEU A 302 -19.95 3.23 3.92
C LEU A 302 -18.82 2.81 2.96
N ALA A 303 -17.64 3.41 3.09
CA ALA A 303 -16.49 3.02 2.27
C ALA A 303 -16.09 1.55 2.50
N ARG A 304 -16.18 1.06 3.73
CA ARG A 304 -15.94 -0.35 4.05
C ARG A 304 -17.01 -1.27 3.46
N ASP A 305 -18.27 -0.85 3.47
CA ASP A 305 -19.37 -1.61 2.87
C ASP A 305 -19.24 -1.69 1.33
N LEU A 306 -18.73 -0.63 0.69
CA LEU A 306 -18.39 -0.64 -0.73
C LEU A 306 -17.20 -1.56 -1.04
N GLU A 307 -16.19 -1.61 -0.18
CA GLU A 307 -15.10 -2.57 -0.30
C GLU A 307 -15.63 -4.01 -0.17
N ASN A 308 -16.51 -4.29 0.80
CA ASN A 308 -17.15 -5.61 0.90
C ASN A 308 -17.97 -5.94 -0.36
N SER A 309 -18.71 -4.96 -0.91
CA SER A 309 -19.44 -5.13 -2.17
C SER A 309 -18.53 -5.46 -3.34
N TRP A 310 -17.31 -4.91 -3.37
CA TRP A 310 -16.29 -5.28 -4.36
C TRP A 310 -15.88 -6.75 -4.22
N HIS A 311 -15.60 -7.19 -2.98
CA HIS A 311 -15.31 -8.60 -2.70
C HIS A 311 -16.47 -9.52 -3.08
N ASP A 312 -17.72 -9.12 -2.82
CA ASP A 312 -18.92 -9.91 -3.16
C ASP A 312 -19.10 -10.05 -4.68
N VAL A 313 -18.91 -8.95 -5.44
CA VAL A 313 -18.95 -8.97 -6.91
C VAL A 313 -17.84 -9.86 -7.49
N ALA A 314 -16.65 -9.79 -6.91
CA ALA A 314 -15.54 -10.63 -7.33
C ALA A 314 -15.80 -12.10 -7.02
N ALA A 315 -16.32 -12.42 -5.83
CA ALA A 315 -16.71 -13.77 -5.44
C ALA A 315 -17.80 -14.34 -6.36
N ALA A 316 -18.79 -13.53 -6.75
CA ALA A 316 -19.81 -13.93 -7.72
C ALA A 316 -19.23 -14.24 -9.11
N ALA A 317 -18.10 -13.63 -9.48
CA ALA A 317 -17.33 -13.94 -10.68
C ALA A 317 -16.36 -15.13 -10.50
N GLY A 318 -16.39 -15.81 -9.35
CA GLY A 318 -15.50 -16.91 -9.02
C GLY A 318 -14.09 -16.48 -8.62
N LEU A 319 -13.92 -15.22 -8.20
CA LEU A 319 -12.64 -14.68 -7.73
C LEU A 319 -12.62 -14.62 -6.19
N ASP A 320 -11.63 -15.27 -5.59
CA ASP A 320 -11.23 -15.11 -4.20
C ASP A 320 -10.17 -14.00 -4.08
N LEU A 321 -10.63 -12.78 -3.78
CA LEU A 321 -9.75 -11.64 -3.62
C LEU A 321 -9.06 -11.66 -2.24
N PRO A 322 -7.72 -11.59 -2.17
CA PRO A 322 -7.02 -11.47 -0.90
C PRO A 322 -7.44 -10.17 -0.19
N ALA A 323 -7.24 -10.06 1.13
CA ALA A 323 -7.61 -8.84 1.86
C ALA A 323 -6.87 -7.57 1.39
N ALA A 324 -5.69 -7.74 0.77
CA ALA A 324 -4.97 -6.65 0.10
C ALA A 324 -5.68 -6.14 -1.18
N ALA A 325 -6.59 -6.97 -1.71
CA ALA A 325 -7.67 -6.87 -2.72
C ALA A 325 -8.46 -5.58 -2.94
N ASP A 326 -8.09 -4.47 -2.31
CA ASP A 326 -9.03 -3.40 -1.96
C ASP A 326 -9.28 -2.37 -3.07
N LEU A 327 -10.03 -1.31 -2.72
CA LEU A 327 -10.29 -0.18 -3.62
C LEU A 327 -8.99 0.57 -4.01
N SER A 328 -7.91 0.45 -3.24
CA SER A 328 -6.60 1.03 -3.55
C SER A 328 -5.99 0.35 -4.78
N LEU A 329 -6.22 -0.95 -4.99
CA LEU A 329 -5.79 -1.64 -6.20
C LEU A 329 -6.49 -1.09 -7.44
N LEU A 330 -7.82 -0.95 -7.40
CA LEU A 330 -8.58 -0.39 -8.53
C LEU A 330 -8.11 1.03 -8.87
N HIS A 331 -7.85 1.84 -7.84
CA HIS A 331 -7.27 3.17 -8.02
C HIS A 331 -5.87 3.11 -8.65
N ALA A 332 -4.98 2.25 -8.13
CA ALA A 332 -3.61 2.10 -8.61
C ALA A 332 -3.60 1.66 -10.08
N LEU A 333 -4.44 0.69 -10.45
CA LEU A 333 -4.60 0.22 -11.83
C LEU A 333 -5.00 1.36 -12.77
N LEU A 334 -5.92 2.24 -12.38
CA LEU A 334 -6.36 3.35 -13.23
C LEU A 334 -5.33 4.48 -13.37
N THR A 335 -4.40 4.62 -12.42
CA THR A 335 -3.52 5.79 -12.30
C THR A 335 -2.06 5.53 -12.62
N PHE A 336 -1.59 4.29 -12.63
CA PHE A 336 -0.18 4.02 -12.93
C PHE A 336 0.21 4.41 -14.36
N ASP A 337 1.50 4.70 -14.54
CA ASP A 337 2.08 4.98 -15.84
C ASP A 337 2.25 3.69 -16.66
N ALA A 338 1.26 3.41 -17.50
CA ALA A 338 1.26 2.22 -18.35
C ALA A 338 2.27 2.29 -19.48
N GLU A 339 2.58 3.48 -19.99
CA GLU A 339 3.55 3.66 -21.08
C GLU A 339 4.97 3.36 -20.61
N ARG A 340 5.33 3.87 -19.42
CA ARG A 340 6.60 3.53 -18.78
C ARG A 340 6.73 2.04 -18.54
N LEU A 341 5.69 1.40 -18.00
CA LEU A 341 5.73 -0.04 -17.75
C LEU A 341 5.90 -0.85 -19.05
N VAL A 342 5.23 -0.46 -20.14
CA VAL A 342 5.39 -1.10 -21.46
C VAL A 342 6.83 -0.97 -21.98
N GLY A 343 7.51 0.15 -21.68
CA GLY A 343 8.92 0.34 -22.02
C GLY A 343 9.86 -0.55 -21.20
N ASP A 344 9.64 -0.66 -19.90
CA ASP A 344 10.54 -1.37 -18.97
C ASP A 344 10.37 -2.90 -19.04
N LEU A 345 9.14 -3.40 -19.26
CA LEU A 345 8.79 -4.81 -19.13
C LEU A 345 9.58 -5.77 -20.04
N PRO A 346 9.82 -5.49 -21.35
CA PRO A 346 10.56 -6.41 -22.21
C PRO A 346 12.01 -6.65 -21.75
N GLY A 347 12.68 -5.60 -21.26
CA GLY A 347 14.04 -5.69 -20.75
C GLY A 347 14.10 -6.52 -19.47
N LEU A 348 13.19 -6.28 -18.54
CA LEU A 348 13.07 -7.05 -17.29
C LEU A 348 12.74 -8.52 -17.55
N LEU A 349 11.84 -8.79 -18.50
CA LEU A 349 11.50 -10.15 -18.90
C LEU A 349 12.69 -10.88 -19.54
N SER A 350 13.52 -10.17 -20.30
CA SER A 350 14.76 -10.75 -20.85
C SER A 350 15.74 -11.10 -19.73
N LEU A 351 15.94 -10.19 -18.78
CA LEU A 351 16.81 -10.42 -17.61
C LEU A 351 16.30 -11.57 -16.74
N ALA A 352 15.00 -11.63 -16.47
CA ALA A 352 14.39 -12.68 -15.65
C ALA A 352 14.51 -14.08 -16.28
N ARG A 353 14.60 -14.17 -17.61
CA ARG A 353 14.73 -15.42 -18.37
C ARG A 353 16.17 -15.87 -18.57
N ASP A 354 17.14 -14.98 -18.38
CA ASP A 354 18.55 -15.29 -18.58
C ASP A 354 19.09 -16.06 -17.37
N GLU A 355 19.50 -17.32 -17.57
CA GLU A 355 20.10 -18.16 -16.53
C GLU A 355 21.49 -17.67 -16.10
N GLN A 356 22.16 -16.87 -16.93
CA GLN A 356 23.49 -16.32 -16.65
C GLN A 356 23.44 -14.91 -16.06
N ALA A 357 22.25 -14.31 -15.95
CA ALA A 357 22.12 -12.98 -15.38
C ALA A 357 22.50 -12.99 -13.90
N GLU A 358 23.25 -11.98 -13.50
CA GLU A 358 23.62 -11.77 -12.11
C GLU A 358 22.36 -11.42 -11.30
N VAL A 359 22.09 -12.21 -10.25
CA VAL A 359 20.88 -12.05 -9.40
C VAL A 359 20.72 -10.62 -8.91
N GLU A 360 21.82 -9.98 -8.51
CA GLU A 360 21.83 -8.60 -8.03
C GLU A 360 21.40 -7.61 -9.11
N ALA A 361 21.85 -7.80 -10.35
CA ALA A 361 21.43 -6.97 -11.48
C ALA A 361 19.94 -7.13 -11.80
N ILE A 362 19.39 -8.35 -11.66
CA ILE A 362 17.96 -8.60 -11.82
C ILE A 362 17.19 -7.85 -10.71
N LEU A 363 17.59 -8.01 -9.45
CA LEU A 363 16.93 -7.37 -8.31
C LEU A 363 16.97 -5.84 -8.42
N ASP A 364 18.12 -5.26 -8.75
CA ASP A 364 18.28 -3.82 -8.93
C ASP A 364 17.44 -3.30 -10.09
N GLY A 365 17.35 -4.06 -11.20
CA GLY A 365 16.48 -3.73 -12.33
C GLY A 365 15.00 -3.71 -11.95
N VAL A 366 14.54 -4.69 -11.17
CA VAL A 366 13.15 -4.74 -10.68
C VAL A 366 12.85 -3.59 -9.72
N VAL A 367 13.78 -3.28 -8.80
CA VAL A 367 13.63 -2.15 -7.87
C VAL A 367 13.57 -0.83 -8.64
N ALA A 368 14.48 -0.59 -9.59
CA ALA A 368 14.51 0.63 -10.38
C ALA A 368 13.24 0.82 -11.24
N ALA A 369 12.69 -0.26 -11.78
CA ALA A 369 11.42 -0.22 -12.50
C ALA A 369 10.24 0.04 -11.53
N ALA A 370 10.27 -0.59 -10.34
CA ALA A 370 9.27 -0.38 -9.30
C ALA A 370 9.27 1.06 -8.74
N ASP A 371 10.42 1.75 -8.72
CA ASP A 371 10.60 3.09 -8.14
C ASP A 371 9.79 4.21 -8.84
N GLY A 372 9.03 3.90 -9.89
CA GLY A 372 8.10 4.82 -10.54
C GLY A 372 6.61 4.50 -10.33
N HIS A 373 6.29 3.41 -9.64
CA HIS A 373 4.95 2.85 -9.63
C HIS A 373 4.38 2.74 -8.21
N PRO A 374 3.03 2.76 -8.06
CA PRO A 374 2.41 2.42 -6.79
C PRO A 374 2.86 1.03 -6.32
N PRO A 375 3.08 0.81 -5.01
CA PRO A 375 3.61 -0.46 -4.51
C PRO A 375 2.82 -1.71 -4.95
N LEU A 376 1.50 -1.58 -5.11
CA LEU A 376 0.63 -2.68 -5.59
C LEU A 376 0.95 -3.07 -7.04
N ILE A 377 1.40 -2.11 -7.86
CA ILE A 377 1.83 -2.34 -9.24
C ILE A 377 3.24 -2.95 -9.27
N ALA A 378 4.12 -2.51 -8.36
CA ALA A 378 5.43 -3.14 -8.18
C ALA A 378 5.28 -4.62 -7.80
N ASP A 379 4.36 -4.96 -6.90
CA ASP A 379 4.04 -6.35 -6.55
C ASP A 379 3.59 -7.15 -7.77
N ALA A 380 2.64 -6.61 -8.54
CA ALA A 380 2.16 -7.24 -9.76
C ALA A 380 3.28 -7.48 -10.79
N LEU A 381 4.19 -6.52 -10.94
CA LEU A 381 5.36 -6.65 -11.80
C LEU A 381 6.27 -7.80 -11.33
N ALA A 382 6.64 -7.82 -10.05
CA ALA A 382 7.49 -8.88 -9.50
C ALA A 382 6.88 -10.28 -9.68
N ILE A 383 5.57 -10.42 -9.42
CA ILE A 383 4.83 -11.67 -9.61
C ILE A 383 4.79 -12.06 -11.09
N THR A 384 4.63 -11.09 -12.00
CA THR A 384 4.64 -11.31 -13.46
C THR A 384 6.00 -11.80 -13.92
N LEU A 385 7.09 -11.19 -13.44
CA LEU A 385 8.46 -11.57 -13.75
C LEU A 385 8.78 -12.98 -13.25
N PHE A 386 8.41 -13.30 -12.01
CA PHE A 386 8.53 -14.65 -11.47
C PHE A 386 7.79 -15.69 -12.32
N ALA A 387 6.57 -15.37 -12.78
CA ALA A 387 5.80 -16.26 -13.63
C ALA A 387 6.40 -16.44 -15.05
N HIS A 388 7.21 -15.48 -15.53
CA HIS A 388 7.89 -15.56 -16.83
C HIS A 388 9.32 -16.08 -16.75
N GLY A 389 9.97 -15.96 -15.58
CA GLY A 389 11.33 -16.43 -15.28
C GLY A 389 11.41 -17.93 -15.00
N VAL A 390 10.40 -18.72 -15.40
CA VAL A 390 10.40 -20.17 -15.21
C VAL A 390 11.58 -20.79 -15.95
N ASN A 391 12.52 -21.35 -15.18
CA ASN A 391 13.82 -21.87 -15.62
C ASN A 391 14.81 -20.78 -16.09
N GLY A 392 14.66 -19.54 -15.63
CA GLY A 392 15.62 -18.46 -15.83
C GLY A 392 16.30 -18.05 -14.52
N GLY A 393 17.00 -16.92 -14.53
CA GLY A 393 17.71 -16.40 -13.36
C GLY A 393 16.81 -15.82 -12.25
N PHE A 394 15.50 -15.65 -12.47
CA PHE A 394 14.57 -15.10 -11.47
C PHE A 394 13.54 -16.14 -10.99
N GLY A 395 13.90 -16.88 -9.94
CA GLY A 395 13.11 -17.93 -9.32
C GLY A 395 12.44 -17.52 -8.00
N PHE A 396 12.00 -18.51 -7.23
CA PHE A 396 11.26 -18.27 -5.98
C PHE A 396 12.16 -17.71 -4.87
N GLU A 397 13.44 -18.09 -4.85
CA GLU A 397 14.42 -17.54 -3.91
C GLU A 397 14.64 -16.05 -4.19
N GLU A 398 14.79 -15.67 -5.45
CA GLU A 398 14.97 -14.27 -5.87
C GLU A 398 13.73 -13.43 -5.55
N LEU A 399 12.52 -14.00 -5.72
CA LEU A 399 11.27 -13.34 -5.34
C LEU A 399 11.21 -13.01 -3.84
N VAL A 400 11.66 -13.93 -2.98
CA VAL A 400 11.72 -13.72 -1.52
C VAL A 400 12.84 -12.74 -1.14
N ARG A 401 13.99 -12.78 -1.83
CA ARG A 401 15.04 -11.76 -1.67
C ARG A 401 14.54 -10.37 -2.04
N LEU A 402 13.73 -10.25 -3.09
CA LEU A 402 13.09 -8.98 -3.47
C LEU A 402 12.11 -8.49 -2.39
N GLU A 403 11.27 -9.37 -1.84
CA GLU A 403 10.38 -9.03 -0.72
C GLU A 403 11.16 -8.46 0.48
N ASN A 404 12.33 -9.01 0.78
CA ASN A 404 13.19 -8.57 1.88
C ASN A 404 13.93 -7.25 1.59
N ARG A 405 14.15 -6.89 0.32
CA ARG A 405 14.71 -5.60 -0.07
C ARG A 405 13.70 -4.47 0.03
N TRP A 406 12.42 -4.79 -0.15
CA TRP A 406 11.38 -3.81 -0.09
C TRP A 406 10.96 -3.47 1.35
N PRO A 407 10.59 -2.20 1.64
CA PRO A 407 10.12 -1.83 2.96
C PRO A 407 8.88 -2.64 3.37
N ALA A 408 8.94 -3.26 4.54
CA ALA A 408 7.85 -4.05 5.07
C ALA A 408 6.55 -3.22 5.15
N GLY A 409 5.44 -3.78 4.68
CA GLY A 409 4.12 -3.15 4.70
C GLY A 409 3.79 -2.31 3.46
N ASN A 410 4.75 -2.03 2.58
CA ASN A 410 4.46 -1.36 1.30
C ASN A 410 3.99 -2.35 0.23
N HIS A 411 4.32 -3.64 0.35
CA HIS A 411 4.15 -4.66 -0.69
C HIS A 411 3.25 -5.82 -0.23
N PRO A 412 1.94 -5.55 0.02
CA PRO A 412 1.05 -6.52 0.66
C PRO A 412 0.64 -7.69 -0.25
N TYR A 413 0.66 -7.51 -1.58
CA TYR A 413 0.32 -8.59 -2.50
C TYR A 413 1.46 -9.58 -2.64
N LEU A 414 2.70 -9.08 -2.76
CA LEU A 414 3.86 -9.95 -2.89
C LEU A 414 3.99 -10.90 -1.69
N ALA A 415 3.90 -10.36 -0.47
CA ALA A 415 3.97 -11.14 0.75
C ALA A 415 2.86 -12.22 0.84
N THR A 416 1.65 -11.86 0.42
CA THR A 416 0.49 -12.78 0.41
C THR A 416 0.70 -13.91 -0.60
N GLU A 417 1.15 -13.61 -1.81
CA GLU A 417 1.41 -14.61 -2.86
C GLU A 417 2.59 -15.53 -2.51
N ILE A 418 3.64 -14.99 -1.87
CA ILE A 418 4.76 -15.80 -1.35
C ILE A 418 4.26 -16.76 -0.26
N ALA A 419 3.48 -16.25 0.70
CA ALA A 419 2.90 -17.06 1.77
C ALA A 419 1.91 -18.13 1.26
N ARG A 420 1.28 -17.91 0.10
CA ARG A 420 0.37 -18.87 -0.52
C ARG A 420 1.08 -20.08 -1.11
N ARG A 421 2.30 -19.86 -1.63
CA ARG A 421 3.03 -20.83 -2.46
C ARG A 421 3.21 -22.23 -1.84
N PRO A 422 3.56 -22.40 -0.55
CA PRO A 422 3.70 -23.73 0.05
C PRO A 422 2.41 -24.54 0.03
N ARG A 423 1.27 -23.87 0.30
CA ARG A 423 -0.05 -24.52 0.33
C ARG A 423 -0.50 -24.93 -1.06
N ASP A 424 -0.29 -24.07 -2.05
CA ASP A 424 -0.50 -24.41 -3.46
C ASP A 424 0.29 -25.65 -3.85
N LEU A 425 1.59 -25.70 -3.52
CA LEU A 425 2.48 -26.83 -3.80
C LEU A 425 2.07 -28.10 -3.06
N ALA A 426 1.50 -28.00 -1.86
CA ALA A 426 0.98 -29.15 -1.14
C ALA A 426 -0.26 -29.76 -1.82
N PHE A 427 -1.18 -28.90 -2.28
CA PHE A 427 -2.27 -29.33 -3.13
C PHE A 427 -1.76 -29.86 -4.49
N GLN A 428 -0.65 -29.30 -5.00
CA GLN A 428 0.26 -29.82 -6.04
C GLN A 428 0.31 -31.32 -6.13
N VAL A 429 0.99 -31.77 -5.10
CA VAL A 429 1.34 -33.15 -4.80
C VAL A 429 0.07 -33.98 -4.61
N ARG A 430 -0.90 -33.49 -3.82
CA ARG A 430 -2.15 -34.24 -3.56
C ARG A 430 -2.87 -34.60 -4.86
N ASP A 431 -3.05 -33.65 -5.75
CA ASP A 431 -3.78 -33.92 -6.98
C ASP A 431 -2.95 -34.68 -8.01
N GLY A 432 -1.63 -34.49 -8.02
CA GLY A 432 -0.70 -35.33 -8.77
C GLY A 432 -0.91 -36.81 -8.45
N LEU A 433 -1.02 -37.14 -7.16
CA LEU A 433 -1.37 -38.47 -6.68
C LEU A 433 -2.77 -38.91 -7.11
N ARG A 434 -3.79 -38.07 -6.86
CA ARG A 434 -5.20 -38.38 -7.17
C ARG A 434 -5.40 -38.73 -8.65
N ARG A 435 -4.74 -37.99 -9.54
CA ARG A 435 -4.84 -38.17 -11.00
C ARG A 435 -3.84 -39.16 -11.57
N ARG A 436 -2.92 -39.66 -10.74
CA ARG A 436 -1.88 -40.61 -11.15
C ARG A 436 -1.03 -40.06 -12.30
N LEU A 437 -0.57 -38.79 -12.18
CA LEU A 437 0.34 -38.15 -13.14
C LEU A 437 1.66 -38.93 -13.31
N ASP A 438 2.38 -38.72 -14.40
CA ASP A 438 3.67 -39.39 -14.60
C ASP A 438 4.70 -39.00 -13.53
N ARG A 439 5.73 -39.85 -13.40
CA ARG A 439 6.76 -39.74 -12.37
C ARG A 439 7.55 -38.43 -12.46
N ASN A 440 7.76 -37.87 -13.66
CA ASN A 440 8.54 -36.66 -13.83
C ASN A 440 7.75 -35.45 -13.31
N ASN A 441 6.47 -35.36 -13.66
CA ASN A 441 5.61 -34.27 -13.20
C ASN A 441 5.40 -34.31 -11.68
N MET A 442 5.17 -35.50 -11.12
CA MET A 442 5.07 -35.67 -9.67
C MET A 442 6.39 -35.32 -8.96
N GLY A 443 7.53 -35.77 -9.50
CA GLY A 443 8.85 -35.46 -8.96
C GLY A 443 9.13 -33.96 -8.92
N LEU A 444 8.83 -33.25 -10.01
CA LEU A 444 9.04 -31.81 -10.09
C LEU A 444 8.15 -31.04 -9.10
N ALA A 445 6.89 -31.44 -8.92
CA ALA A 445 6.01 -30.83 -7.90
C ALA A 445 6.57 -30.97 -6.47
N VAL A 446 7.14 -32.14 -6.14
CA VAL A 446 7.78 -32.38 -4.84
C VAL A 446 9.09 -31.58 -4.69
N ILE A 447 9.90 -31.49 -5.75
CA ILE A 447 11.13 -30.67 -5.73
C ILE A 447 10.79 -29.20 -5.46
N MET A 448 9.83 -28.63 -6.19
CA MET A 448 9.39 -27.25 -6.00
C MET A 448 8.84 -26.99 -4.60
N LEU A 449 8.17 -27.97 -3.99
CA LEU A 449 7.71 -27.89 -2.59
C LEU A 449 8.90 -27.75 -1.62
N PHE A 450 9.94 -28.56 -1.78
CA PHE A 450 11.12 -28.50 -0.93
C PHE A 450 11.93 -27.22 -1.16
N GLU A 451 12.02 -26.72 -2.40
CA GLU A 451 12.61 -25.42 -2.70
C GLU A 451 11.88 -24.29 -1.95
N ALA A 452 10.55 -24.27 -2.02
CA ALA A 452 9.75 -23.28 -1.31
C ALA A 452 9.92 -23.39 0.22
N TRP A 453 10.00 -24.62 0.76
CA TRP A 453 10.20 -24.84 2.19
C TRP A 453 11.56 -24.36 2.68
N ARG A 454 12.62 -24.61 1.91
CA ARG A 454 13.97 -24.16 2.22
C ARG A 454 14.03 -22.63 2.28
N VAL A 455 13.46 -21.97 1.27
CA VAL A 455 13.49 -20.50 1.15
C VAL A 455 12.67 -19.81 2.25
N LEU A 456 11.51 -20.37 2.63
CA LEU A 456 10.60 -19.75 3.61
C LEU A 456 10.82 -20.20 5.06
N SER A 457 11.89 -20.93 5.34
CA SER A 457 12.15 -21.50 6.68
C SER A 457 12.32 -20.45 7.79
N ASP A 458 12.42 -19.16 7.42
CA ASP A 458 12.36 -18.04 8.34
C ASP A 458 10.99 -17.91 9.02
N GLY A 459 10.98 -17.59 10.33
CA GLY A 459 9.77 -17.57 11.16
C GLY A 459 8.62 -16.66 10.67
N ARG A 460 8.87 -15.76 9.71
CA ARG A 460 7.88 -14.87 9.08
C ARG A 460 6.74 -15.63 8.39
N HIS A 461 7.01 -16.79 7.78
CA HIS A 461 6.02 -17.57 7.02
C HIS A 461 5.60 -18.87 7.73
N ALA A 462 5.86 -18.99 9.04
CA ALA A 462 5.58 -20.21 9.80
C ALA A 462 4.11 -20.66 9.71
N ALA A 463 3.17 -19.72 9.76
CA ALA A 463 1.73 -20.03 9.63
C ALA A 463 1.37 -20.60 8.25
N ALA A 464 2.00 -20.09 7.19
CA ALA A 464 1.81 -20.59 5.84
C ALA A 464 2.38 -22.00 5.64
N LEU A 465 3.58 -22.25 6.17
CA LEU A 465 4.18 -23.59 6.17
C LEU A 465 3.32 -24.59 6.95
N GLU A 466 2.77 -24.19 8.10
CA GLU A 466 1.89 -25.06 8.89
C GLU A 466 0.56 -25.35 8.16
N ALA A 467 -0.02 -24.35 7.48
CA ALA A 467 -1.19 -24.55 6.64
C ALA A 467 -0.94 -25.57 5.52
N ALA A 468 0.25 -25.55 4.90
CA ALA A 468 0.66 -26.53 3.90
C ALA A 468 0.86 -27.94 4.51
N ARG A 469 1.48 -28.06 5.70
CA ARG A 469 1.61 -29.35 6.41
C ARG A 469 0.25 -29.97 6.73
N THR A 470 -0.72 -29.13 7.08
CA THR A 470 -2.09 -29.57 7.36
C THR A 470 -2.72 -30.28 6.15
N VAL A 471 -2.42 -29.85 4.92
CA VAL A 471 -2.88 -30.53 3.70
C VAL A 471 -2.37 -31.98 3.64
N PHE A 472 -1.09 -32.20 3.93
CA PHE A 472 -0.50 -33.55 3.95
C PHE A 472 -1.04 -34.42 5.08
N SER A 473 -1.26 -33.83 6.26
CA SER A 473 -1.86 -34.54 7.40
C SER A 473 -3.28 -35.05 7.11
N ALA A 474 -3.98 -34.39 6.18
CA ALA A 474 -5.34 -34.74 5.76
C ALA A 474 -5.38 -35.82 4.66
N PHE A 475 -4.24 -36.33 4.17
CA PHE A 475 -4.22 -37.33 3.10
C PHE A 475 -5.04 -38.59 3.38
N PRO A 476 -5.00 -39.20 4.59
CA PRO A 476 -5.83 -40.36 4.90
C PRO A 476 -7.34 -40.09 4.69
N ILE A 477 -7.80 -38.88 5.01
CA ILE A 477 -9.20 -38.48 4.82
C ILE A 477 -9.45 -38.14 3.34
N ALA A 478 -8.51 -37.43 2.69
CA ALA A 478 -8.67 -36.97 1.32
C ALA A 478 -8.67 -38.10 0.28
N PHE A 479 -8.03 -39.23 0.58
CA PHE A 479 -7.95 -40.42 -0.28
C PHE A 479 -8.77 -41.60 0.24
N ALA A 480 -9.60 -41.39 1.25
CA ALA A 480 -10.44 -42.45 1.81
C ALA A 480 -11.26 -43.15 0.72
N GLY A 481 -11.06 -44.47 0.58
CA GLY A 481 -11.74 -45.29 -0.42
C GLY A 481 -11.08 -45.32 -1.80
N ASP A 482 -9.91 -44.69 -1.99
CA ASP A 482 -9.06 -44.89 -3.17
C ASP A 482 -8.28 -46.23 -3.04
N ALA A 483 -8.12 -46.95 -4.14
CA ALA A 483 -7.40 -48.24 -4.16
C ALA A 483 -5.92 -48.13 -3.72
N ASP A 484 -5.32 -46.94 -3.88
CA ASP A 484 -3.94 -46.65 -3.55
C ASP A 484 -3.82 -45.80 -2.25
N GLU A 485 -4.89 -45.71 -1.45
CA GLU A 485 -4.99 -44.89 -0.23
C GLU A 485 -3.81 -45.07 0.73
N ALA A 486 -3.38 -46.31 0.96
CA ALA A 486 -2.26 -46.61 1.86
C ALA A 486 -0.96 -45.96 1.37
N VAL A 487 -0.68 -46.06 0.06
CA VAL A 487 0.52 -45.47 -0.54
C VAL A 487 0.46 -43.95 -0.47
N PHE A 488 -0.69 -43.35 -0.77
CA PHE A 488 -0.85 -41.90 -0.70
C PHE A 488 -0.74 -41.39 0.74
N SER A 489 -1.32 -42.10 1.70
CA SER A 489 -1.21 -41.78 3.13
C SER A 489 0.23 -41.86 3.62
N ASP A 490 1.00 -42.87 3.20
CA ASP A 490 2.42 -43.01 3.52
C ASP A 490 3.25 -41.86 2.93
N ILE A 491 2.95 -41.42 1.71
CA ILE A 491 3.58 -40.24 1.10
C ILE A 491 3.25 -38.98 1.91
N GLY A 492 2.00 -38.80 2.33
CA GLY A 492 1.57 -37.69 3.18
C GLY A 492 2.29 -37.67 4.55
N ALA A 493 2.44 -38.84 5.17
CA ALA A 493 3.17 -38.99 6.43
C ALA A 493 4.66 -38.69 6.28
N LEU A 494 5.29 -39.17 5.19
CA LEU A 494 6.70 -38.91 4.89
C LEU A 494 6.96 -37.42 4.68
N LEU A 495 6.10 -36.74 3.90
CA LEU A 495 6.16 -35.29 3.71
C LEU A 495 5.97 -34.54 5.02
N THR A 496 4.94 -34.88 5.80
CA THR A 496 4.67 -34.22 7.09
C THR A 496 5.84 -34.34 8.06
N LYS A 497 6.50 -35.50 8.10
CA LYS A 497 7.66 -35.77 8.95
C LYS A 497 8.89 -34.98 8.50
N ASN A 498 9.24 -35.04 7.22
CA ASN A 498 10.47 -34.40 6.74
C ASN A 498 10.36 -32.87 6.69
N LEU A 499 9.18 -32.32 6.38
CA LEU A 499 8.95 -30.87 6.42
C LEU A 499 8.90 -30.28 7.84
N ALA A 500 8.83 -31.13 8.86
CA ALA A 500 8.92 -30.75 10.27
C ALA A 500 10.31 -30.92 10.87
N ALA A 501 11.24 -31.54 10.13
CA ALA A 501 12.58 -31.80 10.60
C ALA A 501 13.40 -30.50 10.64
N SER A 502 14.38 -30.43 11.55
CA SER A 502 15.33 -29.31 11.62
C SER A 502 16.24 -29.25 10.39
N GLU A 503 16.51 -30.41 9.78
CA GLU A 503 17.27 -30.52 8.53
C GLU A 503 16.39 -31.20 7.47
N LEU A 504 16.22 -30.53 6.33
CA LEU A 504 15.41 -31.01 5.21
C LEU A 504 16.23 -32.02 4.36
N ASP A 505 15.88 -33.31 4.44
CA ASP A 505 16.39 -34.32 3.50
C ASP A 505 15.56 -34.33 2.20
N ALA A 506 15.70 -33.27 1.39
CA ALA A 506 14.92 -33.10 0.16
C ALA A 506 15.18 -34.24 -0.85
N ALA A 507 16.45 -34.56 -1.10
CA ALA A 507 16.83 -35.57 -2.10
C ALA A 507 16.37 -36.98 -1.72
N GLY A 508 16.62 -37.41 -0.47
CA GLY A 508 16.18 -38.72 0.02
C GLY A 508 14.67 -38.83 0.09
N THR A 509 13.96 -37.75 0.46
CA THR A 509 12.49 -37.74 0.47
C THR A 509 11.91 -37.85 -0.93
N VAL A 510 12.42 -37.09 -1.90
CA VAL A 510 11.98 -37.18 -3.30
C VAL A 510 12.17 -38.60 -3.82
N GLU A 511 13.33 -39.21 -3.61
CA GLU A 511 13.59 -40.58 -4.04
C GLU A 511 12.62 -41.59 -3.40
N ALA A 512 12.40 -41.48 -2.09
CA ALA A 512 11.48 -42.35 -1.35
C ALA A 512 10.03 -42.22 -1.83
N ILE A 513 9.54 -40.99 -2.04
CA ILE A 513 8.19 -40.75 -2.59
C ILE A 513 8.10 -41.32 -4.01
N MET A 514 9.11 -41.08 -4.85
CA MET A 514 9.10 -41.56 -6.23
C MET A 514 9.15 -43.09 -6.31
N ARG A 515 9.76 -43.76 -5.34
CA ARG A 515 9.75 -45.23 -5.23
C ARG A 515 8.36 -45.75 -4.84
N LEU A 516 7.73 -45.15 -3.82
CA LEU A 516 6.36 -45.49 -3.40
C LEU A 516 5.37 -45.28 -4.56
N TYR A 517 5.46 -44.11 -5.20
CA TYR A 517 4.59 -43.71 -6.29
C TYR A 517 4.81 -44.50 -7.58
N GLY A 518 6.04 -44.97 -7.84
CA GLY A 518 6.36 -45.78 -9.02
C GLY A 518 5.53 -47.06 -9.11
N GLY A 519 5.18 -47.68 -7.97
CA GLY A 519 4.30 -48.84 -7.93
C GLY A 519 2.87 -48.52 -8.39
N VAL A 520 2.36 -47.34 -8.02
CA VAL A 520 1.02 -46.85 -8.39
C VAL A 520 0.95 -46.58 -9.89
N VAL A 521 1.94 -45.89 -10.45
CA VAL A 521 1.97 -45.58 -11.90
C VAL A 521 2.05 -46.86 -12.74
N ALA A 522 2.88 -47.82 -12.33
CA ALA A 522 2.98 -49.11 -13.02
C ALA A 522 1.66 -49.89 -12.99
N ALA A 523 0.99 -49.93 -11.83
CA ALA A 523 -0.31 -50.57 -11.68
C ALA A 523 -1.41 -49.87 -12.49
N ASN A 524 -1.39 -48.53 -12.58
CA ASN A 524 -2.33 -47.76 -13.37
C ASN A 524 -2.18 -48.03 -14.87
N ASN A 525 -0.94 -48.02 -15.39
CA ASN A 525 -0.67 -48.31 -16.80
C ASN A 525 -1.05 -49.76 -17.19
N ALA A 526 -1.01 -50.69 -16.25
CA ALA A 526 -1.45 -52.07 -16.46
C ALA A 526 -2.98 -52.27 -16.40
N ARG A 527 -3.75 -51.29 -15.91
CA ARG A 527 -5.23 -51.31 -15.89
C ARG A 527 -5.85 -50.61 -17.10
N VAL A 528 -5.10 -49.72 -17.74
CA VAL A 528 -5.55 -48.92 -18.88
C VAL A 528 -5.21 -49.57 -20.23
N ASN A 529 -4.22 -50.46 -20.25
CA ASN A 529 -3.94 -51.38 -21.36
C ASN A 529 -4.61 -52.73 -21.12
#